data_AF-A0A7C6YK28-F1
#
_entry.id   AF-A0A7C6YK28-F1
#
_cell.length_a   1.000
_cell.length_b   1.000
_cell.length_c   1.000
_cell.angle_alpha   90.00
_cell.angle_beta   90.00
_cell.angle_gamma   90.00
#
_symmetry.space_group_name_H-M   'P 1'
#
loop_
_entity.id
_entity.type
_entity.pdbx_description
1 polymer ?
#
loop_
_entity_poly.entity_id
_entity_poly.type
_entity_poly.pdbx_seq_one_letter_code
_entity_poly.pdbx_strand_id
1 'polypeptide(L)'
;MEETPPKEPRKIRLTRAEAYAISLPGKRKKKVTFTAIGLLVAAALGYTLWHFQEFWLPYWLPNEEPTPEVATATDESTASTPALSPTESEPVVAAPEERPLDYLSAAIWNHPRFHQGVKLFNQALDAQRAFQRAPVSLHPLVQAEENTLQAIELFTSLKEISPTDVPLDEYISTTRRLVLEGRRLARDVRTAQAAATAQEQETPTPAPAATAKAPPLKPGEPWQHPDFLEGARLFNQALEQYKAFQADKSRMDLLKPIEDDCFQAAKKFEALRAEAPEGVPLNQYITQCYRLISDCRRQNLESGGLVRTGTAVSPKHNRPLATARATSLSSAVAPRPSAPKERSKRSGHKEPRKR
;
A
#
# COMPACT_ATOMS: atom_id res chain seq x y z
N MET A 1 -57.63 10.27 56.68
CA MET A 1 -57.58 11.11 55.45
C MET A 1 -56.59 12.24 55.68
N GLU A 2 -55.27 12.04 55.74
CA GLU A 2 -54.44 10.98 55.14
C GLU A 2 -54.42 11.05 53.61
N GLU A 3 -53.67 12.03 53.12
CA GLU A 3 -53.26 12.18 51.73
C GLU A 3 -51.80 11.71 51.62
N THR A 4 -51.47 10.94 50.59
CA THR A 4 -50.19 10.19 50.55
C THR A 4 -49.08 10.95 49.80
N PRO A 5 -47.83 10.93 50.29
CA PRO A 5 -46.74 11.69 49.69
C PRO A 5 -46.33 11.14 48.31
N PRO A 6 -45.77 12.00 47.43
CA PRO A 6 -45.41 11.62 46.07
C PRO A 6 -44.30 10.56 46.03
N LYS A 7 -44.40 9.61 45.10
CA LYS A 7 -43.43 8.53 44.92
C LYS A 7 -42.07 9.07 44.50
N GLU A 8 -41.04 8.76 45.27
CA GLU A 8 -39.65 9.12 44.98
C GLU A 8 -39.19 8.60 43.59
N PRO A 9 -38.32 9.35 42.88
CA PRO A 9 -37.78 8.92 41.60
C PRO A 9 -36.85 7.71 41.80
N ARG A 10 -37.19 6.59 41.16
CA ARG A 10 -36.41 5.34 41.21
C ARG A 10 -34.97 5.60 40.73
N LYS A 11 -33.99 5.44 41.62
CA LYS A 11 -32.55 5.47 41.28
C LYS A 11 -32.21 4.32 40.33
N ILE A 12 -32.24 4.59 39.02
CA ILE A 12 -31.71 3.71 37.99
C ILE A 12 -30.20 3.56 38.25
N ARG A 13 -29.78 2.35 38.62
CA ARG A 13 -28.35 2.02 38.73
C ARG A 13 -27.82 1.80 37.31
N LEU A 14 -27.26 2.84 36.70
CA LEU A 14 -26.50 2.72 35.45
C LEU A 14 -25.48 1.59 35.59
N THR A 15 -25.44 0.72 34.60
CA THR A 15 -24.46 -0.35 34.51
C THR A 15 -23.08 0.22 34.22
N ARG A 16 -22.03 -0.57 34.53
CA ARG A 16 -20.63 -0.13 34.36
C ARG A 16 -20.26 0.24 32.92
N ALA A 17 -21.02 -0.27 31.93
CA ALA A 17 -20.88 0.06 30.52
C ALA A 17 -21.47 1.44 30.15
N GLU A 18 -22.63 1.81 30.69
CA GLU A 18 -23.30 3.08 30.40
C GLU A 18 -22.51 4.27 30.97
N ALA A 19 -21.92 4.12 32.16
CA ALA A 19 -20.99 5.09 32.72
C ALA A 19 -19.77 5.33 31.81
N TYR A 20 -19.28 4.28 31.13
CA TYR A 20 -18.15 4.39 30.21
C TYR A 20 -18.52 5.14 28.92
N ALA A 21 -19.72 4.93 28.38
CA ALA A 21 -20.22 5.63 27.21
C ALA A 21 -20.32 7.15 27.42
N ILE A 22 -20.73 7.59 28.62
CA ILE A 22 -20.79 9.01 29.00
C ILE A 22 -19.38 9.61 29.18
N SER A 23 -18.39 8.80 29.57
CA SER A 23 -17.02 9.27 29.83
C SER A 23 -16.17 9.58 28.58
N LEU A 24 -16.63 9.21 27.38
CA LEU A 24 -15.88 9.42 26.14
C LEU A 24 -15.79 10.92 25.79
N PRO A 25 -14.60 11.55 25.81
CA PRO A 25 -14.46 12.98 25.54
C PRO A 25 -14.79 13.28 24.07
N GLY A 26 -15.91 13.95 23.84
CA GLY A 26 -16.44 14.21 22.50
C GLY A 26 -15.41 14.84 21.56
N LYS A 27 -15.24 14.24 20.37
CA LYS A 27 -14.20 14.55 19.35
C LYS A 27 -14.13 16.00 18.84
N ARG A 28 -14.95 16.93 19.35
CA ARG A 28 -15.05 18.33 18.91
C ARG A 28 -13.78 19.15 19.17
N LYS A 29 -13.13 19.01 20.35
CA LYS A 29 -11.95 19.83 20.71
C LYS A 29 -10.79 19.74 19.72
N LYS A 30 -10.53 18.55 19.15
CA LYS A 30 -9.43 18.35 18.18
C LYS A 30 -9.63 19.08 16.85
N LYS A 31 -10.87 19.37 16.43
CA LYS A 31 -11.10 20.08 15.15
C LYS A 31 -10.64 21.54 15.21
N VAL A 32 -10.89 22.23 16.33
CA VAL A 32 -10.56 23.65 16.50
C VAL A 32 -9.04 23.87 16.50
N THR A 33 -8.26 22.97 17.12
CA THR A 33 -6.80 23.05 17.09
C THR A 33 -6.23 22.82 15.69
N PHE A 34 -6.79 21.89 14.91
CA PHE A 34 -6.36 21.69 13.51
C PHE A 34 -6.67 22.90 12.62
N THR A 35 -7.84 23.54 12.77
CA THR A 35 -8.16 24.76 12.01
C THR A 35 -7.27 25.94 12.40
N ALA A 36 -6.93 26.11 13.69
CA ALA A 36 -6.04 27.17 14.14
C ALA A 36 -4.61 27.00 13.61
N ILE A 37 -4.07 25.77 13.65
CA ILE A 37 -2.74 25.45 13.10
C ILE A 37 -2.71 25.66 11.58
N GLY A 38 -3.74 25.21 10.86
CA GLY A 38 -3.84 25.41 9.41
C GLY A 38 -3.86 26.88 9.00
N LEU A 39 -4.56 27.73 9.76
CA LEU A 39 -4.61 29.17 9.53
C LEU A 39 -3.26 29.84 9.82
N LEU A 40 -2.56 29.42 10.88
CA LEU A 40 -1.19 29.87 11.19
C LEU A 40 -0.19 29.52 10.07
N VAL A 41 -0.25 28.29 9.53
CA VAL A 41 0.59 27.86 8.41
C VAL A 41 0.27 28.65 7.13
N ALA A 42 -1.02 28.88 6.84
CA ALA A 42 -1.42 29.69 5.70
C ALA A 42 -0.95 31.15 5.81
N ALA A 43 -1.02 31.75 7.01
CA ALA A 43 -0.51 33.10 7.27
C ALA A 43 1.02 33.18 7.12
N ALA A 44 1.75 32.19 7.65
CA ALA A 44 3.20 32.12 7.50
C ALA A 44 3.63 31.98 6.02
N LEU A 45 2.98 31.10 5.26
CA LEU A 45 3.26 30.91 3.83
C LEU A 45 2.91 32.17 3.01
N GLY A 46 1.77 32.80 3.29
CA GLY A 46 1.38 34.07 2.65
C GLY A 46 2.38 35.19 2.93
N TYR A 47 2.85 35.31 4.17
CA TYR A 47 3.90 36.27 4.54
C TYR A 47 5.22 36.00 3.80
N THR A 48 5.67 34.74 3.73
CA THR A 48 6.90 34.41 2.97
C THR A 48 6.76 34.67 1.47
N LEU A 49 5.57 34.47 0.90
CA LEU A 49 5.32 34.71 -0.53
C LEU A 49 5.29 36.20 -0.85
N TRP A 50 4.65 37.02 -0.02
CA TRP A 50 4.68 38.48 -0.14
C TRP A 50 6.11 39.04 0.04
N HIS A 51 6.84 38.55 1.05
CA HIS A 51 8.22 38.98 1.28
C HIS A 51 9.17 38.58 0.14
N PHE A 52 8.91 37.46 -0.55
CA PHE A 52 9.60 37.09 -1.79
C PHE A 52 9.23 38.02 -2.95
N GLN A 53 7.95 38.39 -3.08
CA GLN A 53 7.49 39.32 -4.12
C GLN A 53 8.11 40.72 -3.99
N GLU A 54 8.30 41.25 -2.78
CA GLU A 54 8.90 42.59 -2.61
C GLU A 54 10.44 42.58 -2.60
N PHE A 55 11.10 41.58 -1.99
CA PHE A 55 12.56 41.61 -1.83
C PHE A 55 13.35 40.77 -2.85
N TRP A 56 12.74 39.76 -3.49
CA TRP A 56 13.44 38.88 -4.43
C TRP A 56 13.05 39.11 -5.88
N LEU A 57 11.77 39.37 -6.17
CA LEU A 57 11.32 39.62 -7.54
C LEU A 57 12.12 40.72 -8.27
N PRO A 58 12.47 41.88 -7.64
CA PRO A 58 13.27 42.93 -8.27
C PRO A 58 14.74 42.56 -8.57
N TYR A 59 15.24 41.44 -8.07
CA TYR A 59 16.56 40.89 -8.45
C TYR A 59 16.48 39.87 -9.60
N TRP A 60 15.28 39.39 -9.93
CA TRP A 60 15.05 38.34 -10.93
C TRP A 60 14.40 38.86 -12.21
N LEU A 61 13.66 39.98 -12.15
CA LEU A 61 13.37 40.80 -13.31
C LEU A 61 14.38 41.95 -13.37
N PRO A 62 15.26 42.01 -14.39
CA PRO A 62 15.98 43.24 -14.68
C PRO A 62 14.98 44.38 -14.87
N ASN A 63 15.28 45.57 -14.34
CA ASN A 63 14.50 46.74 -14.71
C ASN A 63 14.66 46.95 -16.22
N GLU A 64 13.55 46.92 -16.95
CA GLU A 64 13.52 47.42 -18.32
C GLU A 64 13.74 48.94 -18.26
N GLU A 65 15.00 49.37 -18.40
CA GLU A 65 15.30 50.77 -18.70
C GLU A 65 14.56 51.14 -19.98
N PRO A 66 13.82 52.27 -20.01
CA PRO A 66 13.00 52.62 -21.16
C PRO A 66 13.90 52.92 -22.36
N THR A 67 14.01 51.95 -23.28
CA THR A 67 14.83 52.05 -24.49
C THR A 67 14.37 53.24 -25.32
N PRO A 68 15.24 54.22 -25.61
CA PRO A 68 14.88 55.34 -26.46
C PRO A 68 14.63 54.85 -27.90
N GLU A 69 13.68 55.50 -28.57
CA GLU A 69 13.33 55.21 -29.97
C GLU A 69 14.56 55.36 -30.88
N VAL A 70 14.85 54.33 -31.68
CA VAL A 70 15.78 54.42 -32.82
C VAL A 70 15.06 53.88 -34.06
N ALA A 71 15.04 54.70 -35.11
CA ALA A 71 14.18 54.49 -36.27
C ALA A 71 14.68 53.42 -37.26
N THR A 72 13.75 52.91 -38.07
CA THR A 72 14.01 51.94 -39.13
C THR A 72 14.60 52.56 -40.40
N ALA A 73 15.83 52.15 -40.75
CA ALA A 73 16.36 52.07 -42.12
C ALA A 73 17.38 50.91 -42.12
N THR A 74 17.24 49.84 -42.90
CA THR A 74 17.30 49.77 -44.37
C THR A 74 18.68 50.18 -44.91
N ASP A 75 19.55 49.19 -45.15
CA ASP A 75 20.22 49.05 -46.45
C ASP A 75 20.78 47.63 -46.67
N GLU A 76 21.21 47.33 -47.91
CA GLU A 76 21.50 45.97 -48.39
C GLU A 76 22.99 45.55 -48.41
N SER A 77 23.21 44.24 -48.54
CA SER A 77 24.27 43.60 -49.36
C SER A 77 25.75 43.97 -49.15
N THR A 78 26.54 42.99 -48.69
CA THR A 78 27.46 42.29 -49.62
C THR A 78 27.91 40.93 -49.08
N ALA A 79 28.32 40.02 -49.98
CA ALA A 79 28.83 38.70 -49.64
C ALA A 79 30.37 38.65 -49.59
N SER A 80 30.93 37.81 -48.72
CA SER A 80 32.30 37.27 -48.89
C SER A 80 32.50 36.00 -48.07
N THR A 81 32.61 34.87 -48.76
CA THR A 81 33.10 33.60 -48.20
C THR A 81 34.57 33.41 -48.57
N PRO A 82 35.43 33.06 -47.62
CA PRO A 82 36.59 32.20 -47.90
C PRO A 82 36.43 30.85 -47.18
N ALA A 83 36.72 29.76 -47.89
CA ALA A 83 36.62 28.41 -47.34
C ALA A 83 37.94 27.94 -46.70
N LEU A 84 37.84 27.09 -45.66
CA LEU A 84 38.97 26.33 -45.12
C LEU A 84 38.52 24.92 -44.67
N SER A 85 39.13 23.91 -45.31
CA SER A 85 39.31 22.51 -44.94
C SER A 85 38.26 21.76 -44.07
N PRO A 86 37.64 20.68 -44.59
CA PRO A 86 36.96 19.70 -43.74
C PRO A 86 38.00 18.74 -43.11
N THR A 87 38.38 18.98 -41.85
CA THR A 87 39.17 18.01 -41.09
C THR A 87 38.25 16.95 -40.48
N GLU A 88 38.53 15.71 -40.86
CA GLU A 88 37.98 14.47 -40.32
C GLU A 88 37.92 14.46 -38.78
N SER A 89 36.74 14.19 -38.23
CA SER A 89 36.52 13.83 -36.83
C SER A 89 35.20 13.08 -36.73
N GLU A 90 35.26 11.78 -36.46
CA GLU A 90 34.07 11.01 -36.11
C GLU A 90 33.38 11.64 -34.88
N PRO A 91 32.04 11.74 -34.84
CA PRO A 91 31.34 11.92 -33.59
C PRO A 91 31.47 10.63 -32.78
N VAL A 92 32.60 10.48 -32.10
CA VAL A 92 32.83 9.45 -31.08
C VAL A 92 31.61 9.45 -30.17
N VAL A 93 30.93 8.30 -30.07
CA VAL A 93 29.72 8.15 -29.27
C VAL A 93 30.10 8.25 -27.80
N ALA A 94 30.18 9.49 -27.30
CA ALA A 94 30.36 9.79 -25.90
C ALA A 94 29.27 9.06 -25.13
N ALA A 95 29.67 8.25 -24.14
CA ALA A 95 28.74 7.58 -23.26
C ALA A 95 27.80 8.64 -22.66
N PRO A 96 26.48 8.45 -22.68
CA PRO A 96 25.54 9.48 -22.26
C PRO A 96 25.82 9.84 -20.80
N GLU A 97 26.14 11.11 -20.55
CA GLU A 97 26.40 11.60 -19.19
C GLU A 97 25.27 11.15 -18.27
N GLU A 98 25.60 10.44 -17.17
CA GLU A 98 24.64 10.04 -16.13
C GLU A 98 24.20 11.28 -15.31
N ARG A 99 23.61 12.28 -15.98
CA ARG A 99 22.96 13.42 -15.34
C ARG A 99 21.88 12.90 -14.39
N PRO A 100 21.81 13.40 -13.15
CA PRO A 100 20.84 12.94 -12.18
C PRO A 100 19.42 13.14 -12.71
N LEU A 101 18.55 12.17 -12.44
CA LEU A 101 17.13 12.25 -12.79
C LEU A 101 16.43 13.26 -11.90
N ASP A 102 16.01 14.38 -12.47
CA ASP A 102 15.29 15.47 -11.80
C ASP A 102 13.77 15.34 -11.92
N TYR A 103 13.06 16.14 -11.12
CA TYR A 103 11.59 16.16 -11.10
C TYR A 103 11.02 16.70 -12.41
N LEU A 104 10.02 16.00 -12.96
CA LEU A 104 9.28 16.48 -14.13
C LEU A 104 8.31 17.59 -13.71
N SER A 105 8.19 18.63 -14.54
CA SER A 105 7.27 19.74 -14.34
C SER A 105 5.90 19.43 -14.94
N ALA A 106 4.83 19.84 -14.26
CA ALA A 106 3.48 19.80 -14.80
C ALA A 106 3.10 21.10 -15.56
N ALA A 107 3.89 22.18 -15.42
CA ALA A 107 3.49 23.52 -15.84
C ALA A 107 3.34 23.70 -17.36
N ILE A 108 3.96 22.83 -18.17
CA ILE A 108 3.97 22.93 -19.64
C ILE A 108 2.58 22.66 -20.24
N TRP A 109 1.77 21.79 -19.62
CA TRP A 109 0.48 21.39 -20.20
C TRP A 109 -0.58 21.06 -19.14
N ASN A 110 -1.60 21.92 -19.04
CA ASN A 110 -2.71 21.78 -18.10
C ASN A 110 -3.72 20.69 -18.53
N HIS A 111 -3.28 19.43 -18.56
CA HIS A 111 -4.10 18.27 -18.90
C HIS A 111 -4.10 17.24 -17.76
N PRO A 112 -5.27 16.74 -17.29
CA PRO A 112 -5.34 15.94 -16.06
C PRO A 112 -4.55 14.63 -16.12
N ARG A 113 -4.50 13.95 -17.28
CA ARG A 113 -3.67 12.74 -17.44
C ARG A 113 -2.17 13.06 -17.45
N PHE A 114 -1.76 14.22 -17.97
CA PHE A 114 -0.37 14.66 -17.97
C PHE A 114 0.09 14.97 -16.54
N HIS A 115 -0.71 15.75 -15.80
CA HIS A 115 -0.51 15.98 -14.36
C HIS A 115 -0.43 14.67 -13.56
N GLN A 116 -1.26 13.67 -13.88
CA GLN A 116 -1.21 12.36 -13.24
C GLN A 116 0.08 11.59 -13.57
N GLY A 117 0.53 11.57 -14.83
CA GLY A 117 1.79 10.95 -15.23
C GLY A 117 3.01 11.59 -14.54
N VAL A 118 3.08 12.93 -14.54
CA VAL A 118 4.12 13.70 -13.84
C VAL A 118 4.11 13.41 -12.33
N LYS A 119 2.93 13.36 -11.70
CA LYS A 119 2.80 13.01 -10.28
C LYS A 119 3.32 11.60 -9.99
N LEU A 120 2.96 10.61 -10.81
CA LEU A 120 3.40 9.22 -10.63
C LEU A 120 4.92 9.07 -10.82
N PHE A 121 5.52 9.75 -11.81
CA PHE A 121 6.97 9.83 -11.98
C PHE A 121 7.64 10.46 -10.75
N ASN A 122 7.18 11.63 -10.29
CA ASN A 122 7.79 12.32 -9.15
C ASN A 122 7.68 11.49 -7.86
N GLN A 123 6.55 10.81 -7.63
CA GLN A 123 6.37 9.88 -6.50
C GLN A 123 7.30 8.65 -6.60
N ALA A 124 7.57 8.14 -7.80
CA ALA A 124 8.52 7.05 -8.00
C ALA A 124 9.97 7.51 -7.77
N LEU A 125 10.33 8.70 -8.25
CA LEU A 125 11.64 9.32 -8.05
C LEU A 125 11.92 9.54 -6.55
N ASP A 126 10.94 10.03 -5.79
CA ASP A 126 11.01 10.15 -4.33
C ASP A 126 11.21 8.78 -3.65
N ALA A 127 10.47 7.75 -4.10
CA ALA A 127 10.60 6.40 -3.55
C ALA A 127 11.98 5.77 -3.83
N GLN A 128 12.56 5.98 -5.02
CA GLN A 128 13.92 5.53 -5.34
C GLN A 128 14.98 6.31 -4.55
N ARG A 129 14.89 7.65 -4.49
CA ARG A 129 15.79 8.50 -3.69
C ARG A 129 15.70 8.19 -2.20
N ALA A 130 14.52 7.83 -1.68
CA ALA A 130 14.35 7.34 -0.31
C ALA A 130 14.99 5.97 -0.08
N PHE A 131 14.83 5.03 -1.03
CA PHE A 131 15.47 3.71 -0.96
C PHE A 131 17.01 3.81 -1.01
N GLN A 132 17.59 4.67 -1.86
CA GLN A 132 19.04 4.90 -1.92
C GLN A 132 19.61 5.37 -0.58
N ARG A 133 18.87 6.20 0.17
CA ARG A 133 19.25 6.68 1.51
C ARG A 133 19.09 5.62 2.61
N ALA A 134 18.16 4.68 2.43
CA ALA A 134 17.81 3.67 3.43
C ALA A 134 17.29 2.37 2.76
N PRO A 135 18.19 1.48 2.29
CA PRO A 135 17.83 0.28 1.53
C PRO A 135 17.32 -0.86 2.43
N VAL A 136 16.27 -0.60 3.21
CA VAL A 136 15.73 -1.52 4.23
C VAL A 136 14.86 -2.63 3.63
N SER A 137 14.17 -2.38 2.52
CA SER A 137 13.36 -3.39 1.82
C SER A 137 13.14 -3.02 0.36
N LEU A 138 12.97 -4.00 -0.52
CA LEU A 138 12.77 -3.77 -1.96
C LEU A 138 11.36 -3.26 -2.34
N HIS A 139 10.41 -3.21 -1.39
CA HIS A 139 9.01 -2.83 -1.67
C HIS A 139 8.85 -1.42 -2.27
N PRO A 140 9.58 -0.37 -1.83
CA PRO A 140 9.47 0.96 -2.44
C PRO A 140 9.93 0.98 -3.91
N LEU A 141 10.94 0.17 -4.28
CA LEU A 141 11.40 0.05 -5.67
C LEU A 141 10.34 -0.62 -6.56
N VAL A 142 9.67 -1.68 -6.07
CA VAL A 142 8.58 -2.33 -6.82
C VAL A 142 7.44 -1.35 -7.06
N GLN A 143 7.03 -0.58 -6.04
CA GLN A 143 5.98 0.43 -6.21
C GLN A 143 6.41 1.57 -7.14
N ALA A 144 7.69 1.97 -7.11
CA ALA A 144 8.25 2.96 -8.02
C ALA A 144 8.26 2.47 -9.48
N GLU A 145 8.53 1.18 -9.71
CA GLU A 145 8.47 0.55 -11.04
C GLU A 145 7.02 0.50 -11.57
N GLU A 146 6.04 0.11 -10.74
CA GLU A 146 4.62 0.17 -11.10
C GLU A 146 4.17 1.59 -11.47
N ASN A 147 4.53 2.58 -10.64
CA ASN A 147 4.16 3.98 -10.86
C ASN A 147 4.80 4.56 -12.13
N THR A 148 6.05 4.20 -12.44
CA THR A 148 6.73 4.67 -13.66
C THR A 148 6.19 3.99 -14.93
N LEU A 149 5.80 2.72 -14.87
CA LEU A 149 5.14 2.05 -15.99
C LEU A 149 3.76 2.69 -16.28
N GLN A 150 2.97 2.99 -15.25
CA GLN A 150 1.71 3.75 -15.40
C GLN A 150 1.93 5.17 -15.95
N ALA A 151 3.02 5.86 -15.54
CA ALA A 151 3.37 7.15 -16.10
C ALA A 151 3.75 7.06 -17.59
N ILE A 152 4.50 6.05 -18.01
CA ILE A 152 4.79 5.79 -19.44
C ILE A 152 3.49 5.56 -20.21
N GLU A 153 2.59 4.70 -19.73
CA GLU A 153 1.29 4.43 -20.37
C GLU A 153 0.50 5.73 -20.56
N LEU A 154 0.34 6.53 -19.50
CA LEU A 154 -0.32 7.82 -19.55
C LEU A 154 0.31 8.77 -20.58
N PHE A 155 1.64 8.95 -20.58
CA PHE A 155 2.30 9.81 -21.57
C PHE A 155 2.17 9.27 -22.99
N THR A 156 2.25 7.95 -23.21
CA THR A 156 2.04 7.37 -24.56
C THR A 156 0.61 7.58 -25.05
N SER A 157 -0.40 7.45 -24.18
CA SER A 157 -1.81 7.69 -24.50
C SER A 157 -2.16 9.14 -24.86
N LEU A 158 -1.20 10.06 -24.71
CA LEU A 158 -1.38 11.49 -24.96
C LEU A 158 -0.70 11.98 -26.24
N LYS A 159 0.14 11.17 -26.89
CA LYS A 159 0.85 11.55 -28.12
C LYS A 159 -0.08 11.95 -29.28
N GLU A 160 -1.28 11.39 -29.34
CA GLU A 160 -2.28 11.67 -30.38
C GLU A 160 -3.04 12.99 -30.13
N ILE A 161 -2.87 13.60 -28.94
CA ILE A 161 -3.67 14.74 -28.44
C ILE A 161 -2.77 15.88 -27.93
N SER A 162 -1.45 15.69 -27.89
CA SER A 162 -0.49 16.65 -27.36
C SER A 162 -0.26 17.83 -28.31
N PRO A 163 -0.23 19.08 -27.81
CA PRO A 163 0.32 20.21 -28.56
C PRO A 163 1.78 19.96 -28.95
N THR A 164 2.20 20.50 -30.09
CA THR A 164 3.57 20.36 -30.63
C THR A 164 4.65 20.81 -29.64
N ASP A 165 4.34 21.77 -28.78
CA ASP A 165 5.25 22.37 -27.80
C ASP A 165 5.50 21.50 -26.55
N VAL A 166 4.82 20.34 -26.42
CA VAL A 166 4.95 19.45 -25.27
C VAL A 166 5.89 18.28 -25.61
N PRO A 167 7.11 18.21 -25.03
CA PRO A 167 8.11 17.19 -25.38
C PRO A 167 7.81 15.83 -24.72
N LEU A 168 6.68 15.20 -25.06
CA LEU A 168 6.27 13.91 -24.48
C LEU A 168 7.31 12.79 -24.65
N ASP A 169 8.07 12.79 -25.75
CA ASP A 169 9.15 11.80 -25.94
C ASP A 169 10.31 11.97 -24.95
N GLU A 170 10.62 13.19 -24.54
CA GLU A 170 11.59 13.44 -23.46
C GLU A 170 11.05 12.94 -22.12
N TYR A 171 9.78 13.20 -21.81
CA TYR A 171 9.12 12.72 -20.59
C TYR A 171 9.07 11.18 -20.55
N ILE A 172 8.78 10.52 -21.68
CA ILE A 172 8.77 9.06 -21.81
C ILE A 172 10.18 8.49 -21.69
N SER A 173 11.19 9.07 -22.33
CA SER A 173 12.57 8.58 -22.25
C SER A 173 13.17 8.75 -20.83
N THR A 174 12.86 9.87 -20.17
CA THR A 174 13.22 10.16 -18.78
C THR A 174 12.56 9.16 -17.82
N THR A 175 11.27 8.87 -18.00
CA THR A 175 10.54 7.86 -17.20
C THR A 175 11.11 6.44 -17.43
N ARG A 176 11.48 6.09 -18.67
CA ARG A 176 12.15 4.82 -18.98
C ARG A 176 13.54 4.72 -18.33
N ARG A 177 14.30 5.82 -18.25
CA ARG A 177 15.59 5.86 -17.54
C ARG A 177 15.42 5.55 -16.05
N LEU A 178 14.39 6.11 -15.40
CA LEU A 178 14.07 5.86 -14.00
C LEU A 178 13.67 4.39 -13.71
N VAL A 179 13.01 3.70 -14.66
CA VAL A 179 12.78 2.24 -14.57
C VAL A 179 14.10 1.45 -14.61
N LEU A 180 15.04 1.84 -15.48
CA LEU A 180 16.32 1.16 -15.61
C LEU A 180 17.22 1.36 -14.39
N GLU A 181 17.22 2.56 -13.79
CA GLU A 181 17.91 2.86 -12.52
C GLU A 181 17.32 2.05 -11.36
N GLY A 182 16.01 2.07 -11.17
CA GLY A 182 15.33 1.26 -10.13
C GLY A 182 15.65 -0.24 -10.25
N ARG A 183 15.71 -0.76 -11.48
CA ARG A 183 16.09 -2.16 -11.76
C ARG A 183 17.59 -2.44 -11.56
N ARG A 184 18.47 -1.44 -11.64
CA ARG A 184 19.92 -1.53 -11.31
C ARG A 184 20.06 -1.64 -9.79
N LEU A 185 19.52 -0.68 -9.04
CA LEU A 185 19.48 -0.67 -7.57
C LEU A 185 18.90 -1.98 -6.99
N ALA A 186 17.80 -2.48 -7.56
CA ALA A 186 17.18 -3.75 -7.14
C ALA A 186 18.02 -5.00 -7.44
N ARG A 187 18.96 -4.95 -8.40
CA ARG A 187 19.96 -6.00 -8.64
C ARG A 187 21.12 -5.87 -7.68
N ASP A 188 21.69 -4.67 -7.56
CA ASP A 188 22.88 -4.39 -6.75
C ASP A 188 22.66 -4.79 -5.27
N VAL A 189 21.48 -4.51 -4.72
CA VAL A 189 21.08 -4.91 -3.36
C VAL A 189 20.90 -6.42 -3.22
N ARG A 190 20.39 -7.12 -4.23
CA ARG A 190 20.31 -8.60 -4.21
C ARG A 190 21.69 -9.24 -4.26
N THR A 191 22.61 -8.70 -5.06
CA THR A 191 24.00 -9.18 -5.10
C THR A 191 24.74 -8.90 -3.79
N ALA A 192 24.54 -7.74 -3.17
CA ALA A 192 25.10 -7.43 -1.85
C ALA A 192 24.55 -8.37 -0.76
N GLN A 193 23.24 -8.65 -0.77
CA GLN A 193 22.62 -9.57 0.18
C GLN A 193 23.09 -11.03 -0.01
N ALA A 194 23.30 -11.46 -1.25
CA ALA A 194 23.88 -12.77 -1.55
C ALA A 194 25.35 -12.87 -1.09
N ALA A 195 26.16 -11.84 -1.34
CA ALA A 195 27.56 -11.78 -0.89
C ALA A 195 27.68 -11.80 0.64
N ALA A 196 26.87 -11.03 1.36
CA ALA A 196 26.83 -11.04 2.83
C ALA A 196 26.46 -12.42 3.37
N THR A 197 25.48 -13.09 2.76
CA THR A 197 25.05 -14.45 3.15
C THR A 197 26.19 -15.48 2.97
N ALA A 198 27.03 -15.32 1.93
CA ALA A 198 28.18 -16.19 1.70
C ALA A 198 29.31 -15.98 2.74
N GLN A 199 29.56 -14.73 3.16
CA GLN A 199 30.62 -14.43 4.13
C GLN A 199 30.30 -14.87 5.56
N GLU A 200 29.02 -14.90 5.95
CA GLU A 200 28.61 -15.37 7.29
C GLU A 200 28.77 -16.89 7.48
N GLN A 201 29.11 -17.63 6.41
CA GLN A 201 29.25 -19.08 6.41
C GLN A 201 30.71 -19.58 6.56
N GLU A 202 31.71 -18.69 6.64
CA GLU A 202 33.15 -19.04 6.67
C GLU A 202 33.79 -19.18 8.07
N THR A 203 33.10 -18.88 9.18
CA THR A 203 33.70 -19.02 10.54
C THR A 203 33.76 -20.48 11.02
N PRO A 204 34.94 -21.09 11.21
CA PRO A 204 35.06 -22.49 11.60
C PRO A 204 34.86 -22.69 13.10
N THR A 205 33.77 -23.36 13.49
CA THR A 205 33.52 -23.83 14.86
C THR A 205 33.48 -25.36 14.86
N PRO A 206 34.18 -26.06 15.79
CA PRO A 206 34.35 -27.51 15.70
C PRO A 206 33.06 -28.30 15.96
N ALA A 207 32.87 -29.38 15.22
CA ALA A 207 31.69 -30.23 15.29
C ALA A 207 31.65 -31.14 16.53
N PRO A 208 30.45 -31.48 16.99
CA PRO A 208 30.18 -32.81 17.53
C PRO A 208 29.02 -33.52 16.82
N ALA A 209 29.14 -34.86 16.71
CA ALA A 209 28.10 -35.84 16.38
C ALA A 209 27.33 -35.67 15.04
N ALA A 210 27.49 -36.65 14.15
CA ALA A 210 26.70 -36.73 12.92
C ALA A 210 25.35 -37.43 13.13
N THR A 211 24.26 -36.80 12.70
CA THR A 211 23.12 -37.47 12.07
C THR A 211 23.22 -37.28 10.55
N ALA A 212 22.68 -38.23 9.78
CA ALA A 212 23.04 -38.38 8.38
C ALA A 212 22.61 -37.19 7.51
N LYS A 213 23.57 -36.48 6.90
CA LYS A 213 23.30 -35.63 5.74
C LYS A 213 22.75 -36.49 4.61
N ALA A 214 21.57 -36.15 4.10
CA ALA A 214 21.05 -36.72 2.85
C ALA A 214 22.05 -36.47 1.70
N PRO A 215 22.17 -37.37 0.71
CA PRO A 215 23.10 -37.21 -0.40
C PRO A 215 22.77 -35.94 -1.22
N PRO A 216 23.79 -35.25 -1.78
CA PRO A 216 23.57 -34.04 -2.56
C PRO A 216 22.71 -34.34 -3.80
N LEU A 217 21.63 -33.58 -3.97
CA LEU A 217 20.75 -33.71 -5.12
C LEU A 217 21.50 -33.37 -6.42
N LYS A 218 21.24 -34.14 -7.47
CA LYS A 218 21.74 -33.82 -8.81
C LYS A 218 20.96 -32.61 -9.38
N PRO A 219 21.60 -31.70 -10.12
CA PRO A 219 20.91 -30.57 -10.74
C PRO A 219 19.74 -31.04 -11.62
N GLY A 220 18.52 -30.65 -11.25
CA GLY A 220 17.28 -30.99 -11.97
C GLY A 220 16.41 -32.07 -11.32
N GLU A 221 16.87 -32.78 -10.29
CA GLU A 221 16.02 -33.74 -9.58
C GLU A 221 15.21 -33.04 -8.46
N PRO A 222 13.86 -33.05 -8.49
CA PRO A 222 13.04 -32.41 -7.46
C PRO A 222 13.18 -33.16 -6.13
N TRP A 223 13.25 -32.42 -5.01
CA TRP A 223 13.48 -33.01 -3.69
C TRP A 223 12.29 -33.87 -3.24
N GLN A 224 12.45 -35.19 -3.28
CA GLN A 224 11.38 -36.16 -3.04
C GLN A 224 11.09 -36.41 -1.54
N HIS A 225 11.08 -35.37 -0.71
CA HIS A 225 10.77 -35.50 0.72
C HIS A 225 9.24 -35.59 0.94
N PRO A 226 8.71 -36.53 1.75
CA PRO A 226 7.26 -36.69 1.93
C PRO A 226 6.55 -35.42 2.40
N ASP A 227 7.05 -34.76 3.47
CA ASP A 227 6.48 -33.50 3.94
C ASP A 227 6.59 -32.35 2.92
N PHE A 228 7.57 -32.38 2.01
CA PHE A 228 7.70 -31.37 0.95
C PHE A 228 6.62 -31.58 -0.12
N LEU A 229 6.38 -32.84 -0.51
CA LEU A 229 5.31 -33.21 -1.45
C LEU A 229 3.92 -32.95 -0.85
N GLU A 230 3.72 -33.19 0.45
CA GLU A 230 2.49 -32.82 1.16
C GLU A 230 2.29 -31.30 1.22
N GLY A 231 3.32 -30.54 1.60
CA GLY A 231 3.28 -29.07 1.62
C GLY A 231 2.99 -28.48 0.24
N ALA A 232 3.65 -29.01 -0.81
CA ALA A 232 3.40 -28.61 -2.19
C ALA A 232 1.99 -28.95 -2.66
N ARG A 233 1.45 -30.12 -2.29
CA ARG A 233 0.05 -30.50 -2.57
C ARG A 233 -0.93 -29.54 -1.92
N LEU A 234 -0.77 -29.23 -0.63
CA LEU A 234 -1.61 -28.28 0.09
C LEU A 234 -1.55 -26.88 -0.51
N PHE A 235 -0.37 -26.40 -0.89
CA PHE A 235 -0.21 -25.10 -1.54
C PHE A 235 -0.83 -25.06 -2.94
N ASN A 236 -0.70 -26.12 -3.74
CA ASN A 236 -1.36 -26.22 -5.05
C ASN A 236 -2.89 -26.25 -4.93
N GLN A 237 -3.42 -27.00 -3.95
CA GLN A 237 -4.85 -27.02 -3.62
C GLN A 237 -5.36 -25.63 -3.23
N ALA A 238 -4.62 -24.90 -2.40
CA ALA A 238 -4.93 -23.52 -2.03
C ALA A 238 -4.89 -22.56 -3.24
N LEU A 239 -3.93 -22.72 -4.17
CA LEU A 239 -3.87 -21.95 -5.42
C LEU A 239 -5.04 -22.23 -6.37
N GLU A 240 -5.53 -23.47 -6.44
CA GLU A 240 -6.72 -23.83 -7.22
C GLU A 240 -7.99 -23.21 -6.64
N GLN A 241 -8.19 -23.32 -5.32
CA GLN A 241 -9.27 -22.65 -4.61
C GLN A 241 -9.20 -21.11 -4.78
N TYR A 242 -8.00 -20.52 -4.72
CA TYR A 242 -7.81 -19.07 -4.90
C TYR A 242 -8.11 -18.61 -6.33
N LYS A 243 -7.77 -19.40 -7.36
CA LYS A 243 -8.21 -19.14 -8.75
C LYS A 243 -9.73 -19.21 -8.88
N ALA A 244 -10.37 -20.19 -8.24
CA ALA A 244 -11.83 -20.30 -8.22
C ALA A 244 -12.51 -19.11 -7.51
N PHE A 245 -11.88 -18.57 -6.45
CA PHE A 245 -12.30 -17.33 -5.80
C PHE A 245 -12.05 -16.07 -6.67
N GLN A 246 -10.93 -15.97 -7.37
CA GLN A 246 -10.67 -14.83 -8.28
C GLN A 246 -11.70 -14.77 -9.42
N ALA A 247 -12.12 -15.92 -9.94
CA ALA A 247 -13.17 -16.04 -10.95
C ALA A 247 -14.57 -15.67 -10.41
N ASP A 248 -14.80 -15.81 -9.10
CA ASP A 248 -16.08 -15.50 -8.45
C ASP A 248 -15.86 -14.98 -7.02
N LYS A 249 -15.70 -13.66 -6.94
CA LYS A 249 -15.42 -12.93 -5.70
C LYS A 249 -16.60 -12.94 -4.70
N SER A 250 -17.75 -13.52 -5.05
CA SER A 250 -18.86 -13.67 -4.10
C SER A 250 -18.61 -14.78 -3.07
N ARG A 251 -17.81 -15.80 -3.41
CA ARG A 251 -17.53 -16.97 -2.56
C ARG A 251 -16.45 -16.70 -1.50
N MET A 252 -16.74 -15.75 -0.61
CA MET A 252 -15.95 -15.40 0.57
C MET A 252 -15.60 -16.62 1.46
N ASP A 253 -16.50 -17.61 1.52
CA ASP A 253 -16.32 -18.81 2.35
C ASP A 253 -15.09 -19.65 1.97
N LEU A 254 -14.58 -19.50 0.73
CA LEU A 254 -13.35 -20.16 0.28
C LEU A 254 -12.07 -19.54 0.85
N LEU A 255 -12.09 -18.27 1.26
CA LEU A 255 -10.88 -17.56 1.71
C LEU A 255 -10.27 -18.18 2.97
N LYS A 256 -11.10 -18.69 3.88
CA LYS A 256 -10.61 -19.29 5.13
C LYS A 256 -9.95 -20.67 4.90
N PRO A 257 -10.55 -21.63 4.18
CA PRO A 257 -9.86 -22.83 3.71
C PRO A 257 -8.52 -22.55 3.01
N ILE A 258 -8.45 -21.53 2.15
CA ILE A 258 -7.20 -21.13 1.49
C ILE A 258 -6.14 -20.67 2.51
N GLU A 259 -6.52 -19.84 3.50
CA GLU A 259 -5.60 -19.44 4.58
C GLU A 259 -5.11 -20.65 5.41
N ASP A 260 -6.02 -21.56 5.78
CA ASP A 260 -5.72 -22.73 6.60
C ASP A 260 -4.82 -23.74 5.84
N ASP A 261 -5.12 -24.04 4.56
CA ASP A 261 -4.29 -24.89 3.69
C ASP A 261 -2.88 -24.28 3.48
N CYS A 262 -2.79 -22.97 3.23
CA CYS A 262 -1.51 -22.27 3.09
C CYS A 262 -0.70 -22.28 4.39
N PHE A 263 -1.35 -22.20 5.55
CA PHE A 263 -0.66 -22.20 6.84
C PHE A 263 -0.08 -23.58 7.17
N GLN A 264 -0.80 -24.67 6.85
CA GLN A 264 -0.26 -26.02 6.97
C GLN A 264 0.90 -26.27 5.98
N ALA A 265 0.80 -25.77 4.74
CA ALA A 265 1.88 -25.83 3.76
C ALA A 265 3.14 -25.09 4.24
N ALA A 266 3.00 -23.85 4.72
CA ALA A 266 4.10 -23.07 5.30
C ALA A 266 4.78 -23.83 6.45
N LYS A 267 4.00 -24.36 7.40
CA LYS A 267 4.50 -25.13 8.55
C LYS A 267 5.26 -26.40 8.12
N LYS A 268 4.80 -27.12 7.09
CA LYS A 268 5.51 -28.28 6.51
C LYS A 268 6.86 -27.87 5.92
N PHE A 269 6.91 -26.76 5.18
CA PHE A 269 8.17 -26.24 4.64
C PHE A 269 9.12 -25.68 5.71
N GLU A 270 8.61 -25.08 6.79
CA GLU A 270 9.42 -24.58 7.91
C GLU A 270 10.07 -25.71 8.71
N ALA A 271 9.36 -26.80 8.98
CA ALA A 271 9.93 -27.97 9.65
C ALA A 271 11.13 -28.54 8.89
N LEU A 272 11.05 -28.54 7.56
CA LEU A 272 12.08 -29.04 6.65
C LEU A 272 13.30 -28.13 6.47
N ARG A 273 13.28 -26.91 7.03
CA ARG A 273 14.35 -25.92 6.85
C ARG A 273 15.71 -26.38 7.41
N ALA A 274 15.72 -27.29 8.38
CA ALA A 274 16.95 -27.86 8.96
C ALA A 274 17.51 -29.06 8.18
N GLU A 275 16.68 -29.73 7.36
CA GLU A 275 17.02 -30.96 6.62
C GLU A 275 17.21 -30.71 5.12
N ALA A 276 17.07 -29.45 4.71
CA ALA A 276 17.11 -28.97 3.34
C ALA A 276 18.50 -29.12 2.68
N PRO A 277 18.61 -29.75 1.51
CA PRO A 277 19.80 -29.66 0.67
C PRO A 277 20.02 -28.23 0.15
N GLU A 278 21.28 -27.79 0.11
CA GLU A 278 21.67 -26.52 -0.51
C GLU A 278 21.26 -26.52 -2.00
N GLY A 279 20.29 -25.66 -2.33
CA GLY A 279 19.66 -25.61 -3.67
C GLY A 279 18.13 -25.69 -3.66
N VAL A 280 17.50 -26.22 -2.60
CA VAL A 280 16.03 -26.25 -2.50
C VAL A 280 15.49 -24.90 -2.00
N PRO A 281 14.65 -24.16 -2.75
CA PRO A 281 14.26 -22.80 -2.40
C PRO A 281 13.12 -22.70 -1.36
N LEU A 282 13.20 -23.46 -0.25
CA LEU A 282 12.16 -23.51 0.80
C LEU A 282 11.73 -22.14 1.33
N ASN A 283 12.68 -21.23 1.57
CA ASN A 283 12.37 -19.86 2.00
C ASN A 283 11.48 -19.10 1.00
N GLN A 284 11.56 -19.41 -0.30
CA GLN A 284 10.70 -18.82 -1.32
C GLN A 284 9.27 -19.40 -1.23
N TYR A 285 9.13 -20.72 -1.08
CA TYR A 285 7.80 -21.35 -0.90
C TYR A 285 7.11 -20.88 0.38
N ILE A 286 7.82 -20.82 1.52
CA ILE A 286 7.31 -20.26 2.79
C ILE A 286 6.83 -18.81 2.57
N THR A 287 7.63 -17.99 1.88
CA THR A 287 7.27 -16.60 1.54
C THR A 287 6.02 -16.53 0.64
N GLN A 288 5.86 -17.44 -0.32
CA GLN A 288 4.68 -17.50 -1.20
C GLN A 288 3.42 -17.88 -0.41
N CYS A 289 3.48 -18.85 0.51
CA CYS A 289 2.36 -19.19 1.39
C CYS A 289 1.92 -17.98 2.23
N TYR A 290 2.85 -17.26 2.88
CA TYR A 290 2.51 -16.09 3.70
C TYR A 290 1.96 -14.91 2.89
N ARG A 291 2.41 -14.70 1.65
CA ARG A 291 1.81 -13.70 0.74
C ARG A 291 0.35 -14.04 0.45
N LEU A 292 0.06 -15.29 0.07
CA LEU A 292 -1.30 -15.73 -0.26
C LEU A 292 -2.25 -15.62 0.94
N ILE A 293 -1.79 -15.96 2.15
CA ILE A 293 -2.53 -15.72 3.40
C ILE A 293 -2.82 -14.22 3.59
N SER A 294 -1.83 -13.35 3.35
CA SER A 294 -2.01 -11.90 3.51
C SER A 294 -3.00 -11.33 2.50
N ASP A 295 -3.00 -11.82 1.26
CA ASP A 295 -3.93 -11.41 0.21
C ASP A 295 -5.37 -11.88 0.52
N CYS A 296 -5.55 -13.11 0.98
CA CYS A 296 -6.86 -13.60 1.44
C CYS A 296 -7.45 -12.74 2.57
N ARG A 297 -6.64 -12.38 3.58
CA ARG A 297 -7.05 -11.46 4.66
C ARG A 297 -7.43 -10.09 4.13
N ARG A 298 -6.66 -9.56 3.18
CA ARG A 298 -6.94 -8.27 2.54
C ARG A 298 -8.26 -8.30 1.78
N GLN A 299 -8.50 -9.33 0.94
CA GLN A 299 -9.76 -9.47 0.20
C GLN A 299 -10.97 -9.59 1.15
N ASN A 300 -10.85 -10.37 2.22
CA ASN A 300 -11.89 -10.50 3.26
C ASN A 300 -12.24 -9.15 3.92
N LEU A 301 -11.23 -8.33 4.23
CA LEU A 301 -11.42 -6.97 4.79
C LEU A 301 -12.02 -5.98 3.77
N GLU A 302 -11.58 -6.01 2.51
CA GLU A 302 -12.09 -5.14 1.45
C GLU A 302 -13.58 -5.45 1.16
N SER A 303 -13.94 -6.73 1.03
CA SER A 303 -15.33 -7.17 0.84
C SER A 303 -16.21 -6.89 2.08
N GLY A 304 -15.71 -7.16 3.29
CA GLY A 304 -16.41 -6.84 4.54
C GLY A 304 -16.62 -5.34 4.77
N GLY A 305 -15.75 -4.49 4.20
CA GLY A 305 -15.93 -3.04 4.17
C GLY A 305 -17.10 -2.59 3.29
N LEU A 306 -17.27 -3.22 2.12
CA LEU A 306 -18.30 -2.89 1.13
C LEU A 306 -19.73 -3.11 1.67
N VAL A 307 -19.94 -4.19 2.44
CA VAL A 307 -21.24 -4.54 3.04
C VAL A 307 -21.70 -3.51 4.08
N ARG A 308 -20.79 -2.74 4.69
CA ARG A 308 -21.11 -1.80 5.79
C ARG A 308 -21.38 -0.36 5.34
N THR A 309 -21.24 -0.03 4.06
CA THR A 309 -21.41 1.34 3.53
C THR A 309 -22.64 1.52 2.64
N GLY A 310 -23.27 0.44 2.17
CA GLY A 310 -24.40 0.50 1.23
C GLY A 310 -25.77 0.13 1.81
N THR A 311 -26.38 0.97 2.66
CA THR A 311 -27.86 1.08 2.87
C THR A 311 -28.28 2.19 3.86
N ALA A 312 -27.69 3.38 3.77
CA ALA A 312 -28.09 4.54 4.60
C ALA A 312 -29.38 5.23 4.09
N VAL A 313 -30.48 4.48 3.92
CA VAL A 313 -31.78 5.04 3.52
C VAL A 313 -32.41 5.78 4.70
N SER A 314 -32.41 7.11 4.62
CA SER A 314 -33.00 7.96 5.65
C SER A 314 -34.54 7.86 5.67
N PRO A 315 -35.19 7.66 6.83
CA PRO A 315 -36.65 7.53 6.91
C PRO A 315 -37.34 8.88 6.72
N LYS A 316 -37.60 9.25 5.46
CA LYS A 316 -38.36 10.46 5.11
C LYS A 316 -39.81 10.29 5.58
N HIS A 317 -40.32 11.27 6.34
CA HIS A 317 -41.71 11.27 6.81
C HIS A 317 -42.70 11.12 5.65
N ASN A 318 -43.66 10.21 5.79
CA ASN A 318 -44.98 10.36 5.20
C ASN A 318 -46.04 9.66 6.07
N ARG A 319 -47.03 10.45 6.52
CA ARG A 319 -48.17 10.02 7.35
C ARG A 319 -49.43 10.12 6.51
N PRO A 320 -50.23 9.06 6.42
CA PRO A 320 -51.68 9.17 6.28
C PRO A 320 -52.38 9.08 7.64
N LEU A 321 -53.63 9.54 7.72
CA LEU A 321 -54.51 9.30 8.87
C LEU A 321 -55.23 7.94 8.75
N ALA A 322 -55.80 7.49 9.87
CA ALA A 322 -56.51 6.22 9.97
C ALA A 322 -57.96 6.29 9.45
N THR A 323 -58.49 5.12 9.10
CA THR A 323 -59.92 4.77 9.18
C THR A 323 -60.01 3.34 9.72
N ALA A 324 -61.03 3.01 10.53
CA ALA A 324 -61.04 1.79 11.34
C ALA A 324 -62.35 0.97 11.23
N ARG A 325 -62.20 -0.35 11.10
CA ARG A 325 -63.12 -1.45 11.52
C ARG A 325 -62.39 -2.78 11.25
N ALA A 326 -62.21 -3.77 12.13
CA ALA A 326 -62.84 -4.23 13.38
C ALA A 326 -63.92 -5.33 13.21
N THR A 327 -63.49 -6.60 13.22
CA THR A 327 -64.32 -7.77 13.61
C THR A 327 -63.47 -8.97 14.09
N SER A 328 -63.93 -9.62 15.18
CA SER A 328 -63.83 -11.07 15.53
C SER A 328 -62.54 -11.89 15.26
N LEU A 329 -61.79 -12.37 16.26
CA LEU A 329 -62.06 -13.47 17.25
C LEU A 329 -61.78 -14.90 16.75
N SER A 330 -60.83 -15.61 17.39
CA SER A 330 -61.02 -16.94 18.02
C SER A 330 -59.78 -17.41 18.82
N SER A 331 -59.97 -18.38 19.72
CA SER A 331 -59.04 -19.21 20.56
C SER A 331 -57.50 -18.95 20.52
N ALA A 332 -56.80 -18.80 21.66
CA ALA A 332 -56.53 -19.80 22.73
C ALA A 332 -55.64 -20.98 22.24
N VAL A 333 -54.68 -21.55 22.98
CA VAL A 333 -54.56 -21.76 24.45
C VAL A 333 -53.09 -21.60 24.92
N ALA A 334 -52.88 -21.28 26.21
CA ALA A 334 -51.59 -21.47 26.91
C ALA A 334 -51.75 -22.50 28.05
N PRO A 335 -50.69 -23.22 28.45
CA PRO A 335 -50.15 -22.91 29.78
C PRO A 335 -48.63 -23.11 29.97
N ARG A 336 -48.09 -22.36 30.95
CA ARG A 336 -46.89 -22.71 31.76
C ARG A 336 -47.33 -23.67 32.89
N PRO A 337 -46.48 -24.58 33.42
CA PRO A 337 -45.27 -24.23 34.18
C PRO A 337 -44.04 -24.99 33.60
N SER A 338 -42.96 -25.49 34.24
CA SER A 338 -42.52 -25.66 35.64
C SER A 338 -40.99 -25.59 35.78
N ALA A 339 -40.51 -25.39 37.01
CA ALA A 339 -39.17 -25.77 37.52
C ALA A 339 -39.36 -26.21 38.99
N PRO A 340 -38.56 -27.13 39.58
CA PRO A 340 -37.26 -26.70 40.16
C PRO A 340 -36.15 -27.78 40.37
N LYS A 341 -34.93 -27.29 40.69
CA LYS A 341 -33.90 -27.83 41.62
C LYS A 341 -33.57 -29.35 41.67
N GLU A 342 -32.32 -29.68 41.35
CA GLU A 342 -31.29 -30.29 42.24
C GLU A 342 -29.90 -29.84 41.71
N ARG A 343 -28.81 -29.57 42.44
CA ARG A 343 -28.32 -29.84 43.82
C ARG A 343 -27.65 -31.21 44.05
N SER A 344 -26.46 -31.41 43.50
CA SER A 344 -25.46 -32.33 44.06
C SER A 344 -24.19 -31.61 44.55
N LYS A 345 -23.42 -32.25 45.44
CA LYS A 345 -22.17 -31.80 46.10
C LYS A 345 -21.21 -33.00 46.24
N ARG A 346 -19.93 -32.72 46.58
CA ARG A 346 -18.79 -33.66 46.73
C ARG A 346 -18.24 -34.13 45.37
N SER A 347 -16.97 -34.55 45.21
CA SER A 347 -15.78 -34.59 46.09
C SER A 347 -14.53 -34.40 45.20
N GLY A 348 -13.31 -34.07 45.66
CA GLY A 348 -12.82 -33.82 47.01
C GLY A 348 -11.54 -34.62 47.35
N HIS A 349 -10.40 -34.25 46.74
CA HIS A 349 -9.01 -34.64 47.05
C HIS A 349 -8.07 -33.53 46.49
N LYS A 350 -6.96 -33.03 47.07
CA LYS A 350 -5.90 -33.55 47.98
C LYS A 350 -5.02 -34.65 47.36
N GLU A 351 -3.69 -34.66 47.48
CA GLU A 351 -2.72 -33.81 48.21
C GLU A 351 -1.36 -33.70 47.46
N PRO A 352 -0.40 -32.84 47.88
CA PRO A 352 0.88 -32.64 47.19
C PRO A 352 2.11 -33.24 47.90
N ARG A 353 3.21 -33.44 47.15
CA ARG A 353 4.62 -33.50 47.60
C ARG A 353 5.50 -33.22 46.35
N LYS A 354 6.46 -32.30 46.33
CA LYS A 354 7.71 -32.18 47.12
C LYS A 354 8.56 -33.46 47.10
N ARG A 355 9.61 -33.44 46.28
CA ARG A 355 10.97 -33.24 46.80
C ARG A 355 11.55 -31.98 46.18
#